data_AF-A0A6P8HMI1-F1
#
_entry.id   AF-A0A6P8HMI1-F1
#
_cell.length_a   1.000
_cell.length_b   1.000
_cell.length_c   1.000
_cell.angle_alpha   90.00
_cell.angle_beta   90.00
_cell.angle_gamma   90.00
#
_symmetry.space_group_name_H-M   'P 1'
#
loop_
_entity.id
_entity.type
_entity.pdbx_description
1 polymer ?
#
loop_
_entity_poly.entity_id
_entity_poly.type
_entity_poly.pdbx_seq_one_letter_code
_entity_poly.pdbx_strand_id
1 'polypeptide(L)'
;MLSDISINITQNLLHGQFSTCQGLEDTTLGNFLQYSICNGEFAQILFTGHQHWVCASNIGCQKGEINIYDSSNHGNVSSYVKKQVAAILHEEGPEITINIKSVQQQQNGTDCGVFSIAFLTSLLHGGDPATRTYRNNKLREHLLTCILNGYVTPFPEDQGLRVRRCKERKLQIQLFCTCRMPWDEMDERRKDTQIISCDTCGKWFHCSCEQIPDIVFQEQSFWQCSVCSSCLKTRIKKNNGPLI
;
A
#
# COMPACT_ATOMS: atom_id res chain seq x y z
N MET A 1 22.61 -1.83 0.70
CA MET A 1 21.20 -1.37 0.68
C MET A 1 20.84 -0.86 2.07
N LEU A 2 19.91 0.08 2.22
CA LEU A 2 19.44 0.45 3.56
C LEU A 2 18.61 -0.68 4.17
N SER A 3 18.76 -0.90 5.48
CA SER A 3 17.92 -1.79 6.27
C SER A 3 16.62 -1.09 6.68
N ASP A 4 15.65 -1.89 7.08
CA ASP A 4 14.43 -1.47 7.79
C ASP A 4 14.76 -0.53 8.97
N ILE A 5 15.77 -0.84 9.78
CA ILE A 5 16.20 0.02 10.89
C ILE A 5 16.51 1.44 10.43
N SER A 6 17.27 1.60 9.34
CA SER A 6 17.64 2.93 8.83
C SER A 6 16.43 3.69 8.29
N ILE A 7 15.51 2.97 7.62
CA ILE A 7 14.26 3.52 7.10
C ILE A 7 13.36 3.98 8.27
N ASN A 8 13.16 3.13 9.26
CA ASN A 8 12.28 3.38 10.40
C ASN A 8 12.78 4.53 11.28
N ILE A 9 14.09 4.61 11.56
CA ILE A 9 14.70 5.77 12.23
C ILE A 9 14.35 7.06 11.48
N THR A 10 14.51 7.05 10.16
CA THR A 10 14.26 8.25 9.34
C THR A 10 12.77 8.61 9.28
N GLN A 11 11.88 7.63 9.16
CA GLN A 11 10.43 7.86 9.20
C GLN A 11 9.99 8.42 10.56
N ASN A 12 10.55 7.94 11.68
CA ASN A 12 10.27 8.50 13.00
C ASN A 12 10.71 9.97 13.12
N LEU A 13 11.89 10.32 12.58
CA LEU A 13 12.35 11.72 12.55
C LEU A 13 11.41 12.60 11.72
N LEU A 14 10.94 12.10 10.56
CA LEU A 14 9.99 12.80 9.71
C LEU A 14 8.60 12.92 10.38
N HIS A 15 8.13 11.88 11.07
CA HIS A 15 6.87 11.91 11.80
C HIS A 15 6.91 12.97 12.91
N GLY A 16 8.05 13.11 13.60
CA GLY A 16 8.25 14.20 14.56
C GLY A 16 8.25 15.61 13.95
N GLN A 17 8.66 15.75 12.68
CA GLN A 17 8.68 17.03 11.96
C GLN A 17 7.33 17.36 11.30
N PHE A 18 6.55 16.34 10.94
CA PHE A 18 5.31 16.44 10.16
C PHE A 18 4.16 15.69 10.84
N SER A 19 3.84 16.08 12.08
CA SER A 19 2.90 15.34 12.95
C SER A 19 1.45 15.25 12.46
N THR A 20 1.09 15.99 11.40
CA THR A 20 -0.25 15.94 10.80
C THR A 20 -0.37 14.90 9.68
N CYS A 21 0.75 14.42 9.13
CA CYS A 21 0.77 13.39 8.10
C CYS A 21 0.65 12.01 8.75
N GLN A 22 -0.29 11.19 8.29
CA GLN A 22 -0.42 9.80 8.75
C GLN A 22 0.63 8.90 8.06
N GLY A 23 0.69 7.62 8.47
CA GLY A 23 1.70 6.68 8.01
C GLY A 23 3.02 6.87 8.74
N LEU A 24 4.14 6.85 8.01
CA LEU A 24 5.50 6.89 8.57
C LEU A 24 5.76 5.81 9.64
N GLU A 25 5.08 4.68 9.54
CA GLU A 25 5.15 3.58 10.49
C GLU A 25 6.30 2.61 10.19
N ASP A 26 6.64 1.79 11.18
CA ASP A 26 7.65 0.74 11.04
C ASP A 26 7.34 -0.17 9.84
N THR A 27 8.28 -0.23 8.89
CA THR A 27 8.11 -1.00 7.66
C THR A 27 7.92 -2.50 7.86
N THR A 28 8.27 -3.04 9.03
CA THR A 28 8.04 -4.45 9.38
C THR A 28 6.55 -4.79 9.57
N LEU A 29 5.69 -3.79 9.87
CA LEU A 29 4.24 -3.97 9.93
C LEU A 29 3.65 -4.40 8.59
N GLY A 30 4.30 -4.00 7.49
CA GLY A 30 3.93 -4.43 6.14
C GLY A 30 3.97 -5.94 5.96
N ASN A 31 4.80 -6.64 6.74
CA ASN A 31 4.90 -8.10 6.65
C ASN A 31 3.65 -8.83 7.12
N PHE A 32 2.90 -8.18 8.02
CA PHE A 32 1.69 -8.71 8.60
C PHE A 32 0.44 -7.94 8.14
N LEU A 33 0.61 -6.95 7.26
CA LEU A 33 -0.46 -6.06 6.79
C LEU A 33 -1.15 -5.34 7.96
N GLN A 34 -0.36 -4.93 8.95
CA GLN A 34 -0.81 -4.32 10.21
C GLN A 34 -0.52 -2.82 10.30
N TYR A 35 -0.33 -2.14 9.17
CA TYR A 35 -0.31 -0.69 9.17
C TYR A 35 -1.65 -0.14 9.66
N SER A 36 -1.60 1.05 10.25
CA SER A 36 -2.78 1.79 10.65
C SER A 36 -3.58 2.23 9.41
N ILE A 37 -4.90 2.12 9.48
CA ILE A 37 -5.79 2.64 8.43
C ILE A 37 -5.67 4.17 8.41
N CYS A 38 -5.36 4.72 7.24
CA CYS A 38 -5.19 6.16 7.05
C CYS A 38 -6.44 6.75 6.37
N ASN A 39 -7.15 7.62 7.09
CA ASN A 39 -8.36 8.30 6.61
C ASN A 39 -8.08 9.70 6.04
N GLY A 40 -6.86 10.20 6.21
CA GLY A 40 -6.40 11.48 5.67
C GLY A 40 -5.20 11.31 4.73
N GLU A 41 -4.44 12.39 4.57
CA GLU A 41 -3.18 12.35 3.84
C GLU A 41 -2.12 11.56 4.62
N PHE A 42 -1.42 10.66 3.92
CA PHE A 42 -0.36 9.84 4.46
C PHE A 42 0.78 9.68 3.47
N ALA A 43 1.95 9.35 4.01
CA ALA A 43 3.07 8.89 3.23
C ALA A 43 3.82 7.78 3.98
N GLN A 44 4.24 6.75 3.25
CA GLN A 44 4.80 5.53 3.82
C GLN A 44 5.86 4.97 2.90
N ILE A 45 6.98 4.49 3.44
CA ILE A 45 7.91 3.63 2.72
C ILE A 45 7.45 2.19 2.85
N LEU A 46 7.35 1.48 1.72
CA LEU A 46 6.89 0.10 1.65
C LEU A 46 8.01 -0.80 1.16
N PHE A 47 8.12 -1.97 1.79
CA PHE A 47 8.96 -3.06 1.31
C PHE A 47 8.23 -3.78 0.18
N THR A 48 8.94 -4.17 -0.89
CA THR A 48 8.27 -4.83 -2.03
C THR A 48 8.14 -6.35 -1.90
N GLY A 49 8.71 -6.94 -0.84
CA GLY A 49 8.88 -8.38 -0.65
C GLY A 49 10.22 -8.92 -1.20
N HIS A 50 10.99 -8.12 -1.95
CA HIS A 50 12.22 -8.56 -2.62
C HIS A 50 13.34 -7.51 -2.55
N GLN A 51 13.97 -7.34 -1.38
CA GLN A 51 15.11 -6.45 -1.17
C GLN A 51 14.98 -5.11 -1.92
N HIS A 52 13.81 -4.46 -1.85
CA HIS A 52 13.57 -3.21 -2.56
C HIS A 52 12.54 -2.38 -1.80
N TRP A 53 12.71 -1.07 -1.88
CA TRP A 53 11.93 -0.07 -1.15
C TRP A 53 11.27 0.86 -2.15
N VAL A 54 10.01 1.20 -1.89
CA VAL A 54 9.26 2.21 -2.65
C VAL A 54 8.61 3.20 -1.69
N CYS A 55 8.36 4.42 -2.15
CA CYS A 55 7.56 5.40 -1.42
C CYS A 55 6.13 5.41 -1.96
N ALA A 56 5.15 5.38 -1.06
CA ALA A 56 3.72 5.42 -1.35
C ALA A 56 3.08 6.60 -0.62
N SER A 57 2.19 7.34 -1.27
CA SER A 57 1.49 8.45 -0.65
C SER A 57 0.22 8.82 -1.41
N ASN A 58 -0.81 9.23 -0.67
CA ASN A 58 -2.02 9.84 -1.23
C ASN A 58 -2.04 11.38 -1.08
N ILE A 59 -0.93 12.01 -0.68
CA ILE A 59 -0.83 13.48 -0.60
C ILE A 59 -1.15 14.07 -1.98
N GLY A 60 -2.14 14.97 -2.04
CA GLY A 60 -2.61 15.56 -3.30
C GLY A 60 -3.36 14.60 -4.24
N CYS A 61 -3.77 13.42 -3.79
CA CYS A 61 -4.58 12.47 -4.56
C CYS A 61 -6.08 12.62 -4.31
N GLN A 62 -6.89 12.09 -5.23
CA GLN A 62 -8.33 11.92 -4.98
C GLN A 62 -8.59 10.70 -4.07
N LYS A 63 -9.80 10.62 -3.48
CA LYS A 63 -10.21 9.44 -2.70
C LYS A 63 -10.08 8.17 -3.54
N GLY A 64 -9.54 7.09 -2.95
CA GLY A 64 -9.28 5.83 -3.64
C GLY A 64 -8.06 5.86 -4.58
N GLU A 65 -7.32 6.96 -4.66
CA GLU A 65 -6.07 7.05 -5.43
C GLU A 65 -4.84 7.11 -4.53
N ILE A 66 -3.73 6.58 -5.04
CA ILE A 66 -2.42 6.66 -4.39
C ILE A 66 -1.29 6.73 -5.42
N ASN A 67 -0.26 7.47 -5.10
CA ASN A 67 0.96 7.56 -5.89
C ASN A 67 2.04 6.61 -5.37
N ILE A 68 2.72 5.92 -6.29
CA ILE A 68 3.92 5.12 -6.02
C ILE A 68 5.12 5.77 -6.70
N TYR A 69 6.15 6.02 -5.91
CA TYR A 69 7.42 6.60 -6.30
C TYR A 69 8.50 5.52 -6.13
N ASP A 70 8.99 5.01 -7.25
CA ASP A 70 9.90 3.87 -7.30
C ASP A 70 11.10 4.18 -8.20
N SER A 71 12.28 4.25 -7.58
CA SER A 71 13.55 4.56 -8.24
C SER A 71 14.09 3.41 -9.10
N SER A 72 13.47 2.23 -9.08
CA SER A 72 13.85 1.09 -9.92
C SER A 72 12.64 0.50 -10.65
N ASN A 73 11.70 1.35 -11.06
CA ASN A 73 10.45 0.90 -11.64
C ASN A 73 10.58 0.50 -13.11
N HIS A 74 10.16 -0.73 -13.42
CA HIS A 74 10.11 -1.29 -14.78
C HIS A 74 8.68 -1.42 -15.34
N GLY A 75 7.71 -0.73 -14.75
CA GLY A 75 6.34 -0.61 -15.21
C GLY A 75 5.31 -1.46 -14.46
N ASN A 76 5.70 -2.11 -13.37
CA ASN A 76 4.87 -3.00 -12.56
C ASN A 76 4.96 -2.63 -11.07
N VAL A 77 3.94 -3.04 -10.30
CA VAL A 77 3.89 -2.95 -8.82
C VAL A 77 3.70 -4.37 -8.27
N SER A 78 4.49 -4.76 -7.27
CA SER A 78 4.41 -6.11 -6.72
C SER A 78 3.10 -6.35 -5.96
N SER A 79 2.63 -7.60 -5.92
CA SER A 79 1.47 -8.03 -5.12
C SER A 79 1.58 -7.54 -3.66
N TYR A 80 2.79 -7.61 -3.11
CA TYR A 80 3.08 -7.19 -1.75
C TYR A 80 2.80 -5.70 -1.50
N VAL A 81 3.22 -4.83 -2.42
CA VAL A 81 2.92 -3.39 -2.33
C VAL A 81 1.43 -3.15 -2.49
N LYS A 82 0.77 -3.82 -3.44
CA LYS A 82 -0.69 -3.68 -3.65
C LYS A 82 -1.49 -4.01 -2.38
N LYS A 83 -1.12 -5.10 -1.70
CA LYS A 83 -1.77 -5.54 -0.44
C LYS A 83 -1.50 -4.59 0.71
N GLN A 84 -0.27 -4.12 0.87
CA GLN A 84 0.05 -3.10 1.89
C GLN A 84 -0.74 -1.80 1.65
N VAL A 85 -0.81 -1.34 0.40
CA VAL A 85 -1.60 -0.16 0.01
C VAL A 85 -3.08 -0.36 0.32
N ALA A 86 -3.65 -1.51 -0.03
CA ALA A 86 -5.04 -1.82 0.26
C ALA A 86 -5.33 -1.89 1.78
N ALA A 87 -4.40 -2.43 2.57
CA ALA A 87 -4.50 -2.46 4.03
C ALA A 87 -4.49 -1.05 4.64
N ILE A 88 -3.62 -0.15 4.15
CA ILE A 88 -3.52 1.23 4.65
C ILE A 88 -4.75 2.05 4.26
N LEU A 89 -5.17 1.99 2.99
CA LEU A 89 -6.31 2.78 2.49
C LEU A 89 -7.64 2.24 2.99
N HIS A 90 -7.77 0.91 3.04
CA HIS A 90 -9.00 0.19 3.39
C HIS A 90 -10.25 0.77 2.68
N GLU A 91 -10.10 1.05 1.38
CA GLU A 91 -11.07 1.81 0.58
C GLU A 91 -12.43 1.10 0.50
N GLU A 92 -13.51 1.86 0.73
CA GLU A 92 -14.88 1.35 0.69
C GLU A 92 -15.34 1.04 -0.74
N GLY A 93 -14.88 1.85 -1.71
CA GLY A 93 -15.14 1.67 -3.14
C GLY A 93 -14.54 0.36 -3.68
N PRO A 94 -15.07 -0.19 -4.78
CA PRO A 94 -14.71 -1.53 -5.27
C PRO A 94 -13.28 -1.63 -5.80
N GLU A 95 -12.57 -0.52 -5.95
CA GLU A 95 -11.22 -0.47 -6.50
C GLU A 95 -10.38 0.64 -5.89
N ILE A 96 -9.05 0.48 -6.00
CA ILE A 96 -8.04 1.51 -5.75
C ILE A 96 -7.31 1.79 -7.06
N THR A 97 -6.98 3.06 -7.31
CA THR A 97 -6.12 3.46 -8.42
C THR A 97 -4.70 3.76 -7.93
N ILE A 98 -3.73 3.00 -8.41
CA ILE A 98 -2.30 3.26 -8.20
C ILE A 98 -1.74 4.04 -9.39
N ASN A 99 -1.18 5.20 -9.11
CA ASN A 99 -0.44 6.03 -10.06
C ASN A 99 1.08 5.82 -9.87
N ILE A 100 1.75 5.16 -10.81
CA ILE A 100 3.22 5.09 -10.83
C ILE A 100 3.74 6.43 -11.34
N LYS A 101 4.47 7.18 -10.50
CA LYS A 101 4.98 8.51 -10.83
C LYS A 101 6.33 8.45 -11.53
N SER A 102 6.55 9.36 -12.49
CA SER A 102 7.77 9.48 -13.29
C SER A 102 8.94 10.07 -12.49
N VAL A 103 9.49 9.29 -11.55
CA VAL A 103 10.62 9.70 -10.71
C VAL A 103 11.97 9.32 -11.29
N GLN A 104 13.00 10.02 -10.81
CA GLN A 104 14.38 9.72 -11.10
C GLN A 104 14.71 8.27 -10.74
N GLN A 105 15.31 7.56 -11.71
CA GLN A 105 15.73 6.19 -11.53
C GLN A 105 17.14 6.12 -10.93
N GLN A 106 17.34 5.20 -9.99
CA GLN A 106 18.64 4.88 -9.45
C GLN A 106 19.55 4.25 -10.51
N GLN A 107 20.85 4.38 -10.32
CA GLN A 107 21.88 3.87 -11.25
C GLN A 107 22.54 2.58 -10.76
N ASN A 108 22.20 2.10 -9.57
CA ASN A 108 22.74 0.89 -8.96
C ASN A 108 21.63 0.10 -8.25
N GLY A 109 21.91 -1.12 -7.78
CA GLY A 109 20.90 -1.98 -7.14
C GLY A 109 20.63 -1.70 -5.65
N THR A 110 21.20 -0.65 -5.03
CA THR A 110 21.22 -0.53 -3.57
C THR A 110 20.67 0.78 -3.00
N ASP A 111 20.37 1.75 -3.85
CA ASP A 111 19.97 3.11 -3.46
C ASP A 111 18.46 3.30 -3.31
N CYS A 112 17.64 2.27 -3.58
CA CYS A 112 16.18 2.36 -3.48
C CYS A 112 15.67 2.91 -2.15
N GLY A 113 16.31 2.52 -1.04
CA GLY A 113 15.96 3.04 0.29
C GLY A 113 16.22 4.54 0.44
N VAL A 114 17.39 5.04 -0.02
CA VAL A 114 17.72 6.47 0.11
C VAL A 114 16.89 7.33 -0.84
N PHE A 115 16.58 6.81 -2.04
CA PHE A 115 15.64 7.47 -2.94
C PHE A 115 14.22 7.52 -2.36
N SER A 116 13.74 6.42 -1.77
CA SER A 116 12.42 6.38 -1.13
C SER A 116 12.31 7.42 -0.01
N ILE A 117 13.37 7.59 0.80
CA ILE A 117 13.45 8.66 1.81
C ILE A 117 13.45 10.04 1.15
N ALA A 118 14.22 10.26 0.08
CA ALA A 118 14.29 11.55 -0.59
C ALA A 118 12.94 11.96 -1.23
N PHE A 119 12.23 10.99 -1.81
CA PHE A 119 10.88 11.16 -2.33
C PHE A 119 9.91 11.52 -1.22
N LEU A 120 9.90 10.72 -0.14
CA LEU A 120 9.09 10.95 1.05
C LEU A 120 9.32 12.35 1.64
N THR A 121 10.59 12.73 1.81
CA THR A 121 10.99 14.04 2.35
C THR A 121 10.49 15.18 1.46
N SER A 122 10.56 15.03 0.13
CA SER A 122 10.07 16.05 -0.79
C SER A 122 8.55 16.22 -0.70
N LEU A 123 7.80 15.12 -0.61
CA LEU A 123 6.34 15.15 -0.44
C LEU A 123 5.93 15.87 0.84
N LEU A 124 6.58 15.57 1.96
CA LEU A 124 6.27 16.19 3.25
C LEU A 124 6.58 17.69 3.26
N HIS A 125 7.55 18.15 2.47
CA HIS A 125 7.84 19.57 2.25
C HIS A 125 6.99 20.21 1.13
N GLY A 126 5.94 19.54 0.65
CA GLY A 126 5.04 20.06 -0.37
C GLY A 126 5.59 20.06 -1.81
N GLY A 127 6.68 19.32 -2.07
CA GLY A 127 7.25 19.16 -3.40
C GLY A 127 6.83 17.86 -4.08
N ASP A 128 6.83 17.85 -5.43
CA ASP A 128 6.61 16.64 -6.22
C ASP A 128 7.94 15.94 -6.59
N PRO A 129 8.22 14.71 -6.11
CA PRO A 129 9.41 13.95 -6.50
C PRO A 129 9.58 13.74 -8.01
N ALA A 130 8.49 13.74 -8.78
CA ALA A 130 8.56 13.57 -10.23
C ALA A 130 9.23 14.75 -10.95
N THR A 131 9.24 15.94 -10.32
CA THR A 131 9.89 17.15 -10.87
C THR A 131 11.26 17.43 -10.28
N ARG A 132 11.73 16.64 -9.30
CA ARG A 132 13.02 16.84 -8.62
C ARG A 132 14.15 16.06 -9.27
N THR A 133 15.34 16.66 -9.32
CA THR A 133 16.56 16.02 -9.82
C THR A 133 17.56 15.89 -8.67
N TYR A 134 17.57 14.73 -8.03
CA TYR A 134 18.39 14.45 -6.85
C TYR A 134 19.86 14.20 -7.23
N ARG A 135 20.77 14.74 -6.41
CA ARG A 135 22.21 14.54 -6.58
C ARG A 135 22.63 13.17 -6.01
N ASN A 136 22.65 12.15 -6.87
CA ASN A 136 22.86 10.74 -6.49
C ASN A 136 24.04 10.50 -5.53
N ASN A 137 25.22 11.06 -5.84
CA ASN A 137 26.43 10.83 -5.06
C ASN A 137 26.43 11.49 -3.67
N LYS A 138 25.43 12.34 -3.36
CA LYS A 138 25.29 13.01 -2.06
C LYS A 138 24.14 12.50 -1.21
N LEU A 139 23.25 11.65 -1.73
CA LEU A 139 22.06 11.22 -0.99
C LEU A 139 22.39 10.47 0.31
N ARG A 140 23.35 9.55 0.27
CA ARG A 140 23.72 8.73 1.45
C ARG A 140 24.45 9.55 2.52
N GLU A 141 25.40 10.37 2.10
CA GLU A 141 26.14 11.29 2.98
C GLU A 141 25.19 12.27 3.67
N HIS A 142 24.23 12.80 2.90
CA HIS A 142 23.18 13.69 3.41
C HIS A 142 22.25 12.99 4.41
N LEU A 143 21.77 11.78 4.08
CA LEU A 143 20.94 10.99 4.98
C LEU A 143 21.65 10.73 6.31
N LEU A 144 22.92 10.30 6.27
CA LEU A 144 23.71 10.08 7.48
C LEU A 144 23.79 11.36 8.33
N THR A 145 24.04 12.50 7.69
CA THR A 145 24.08 13.81 8.36
C THR A 145 22.74 14.15 9.01
N CYS A 146 21.61 13.92 8.32
CA CYS A 146 20.27 14.14 8.86
C CYS A 146 19.99 13.26 10.10
N ILE A 147 20.33 11.97 10.03
CA ILE A 147 20.13 11.04 11.14
C ILE A 147 20.99 11.46 12.35
N LEU A 148 22.26 11.78 12.14
CA LEU A 148 23.17 12.23 13.21
C LEU A 148 22.71 13.54 13.86
N ASN A 149 22.10 14.43 13.08
CA ASN A 149 21.58 15.70 13.58
C ASN A 149 20.15 15.59 14.16
N GLY A 150 19.49 14.44 14.01
CA GLY A 150 18.10 14.25 14.47
C GLY A 150 17.07 15.09 13.72
N TYR A 151 17.39 15.56 12.51
CA TYR A 151 16.49 16.40 11.71
C TYR A 151 16.70 16.14 10.22
N VAL A 152 15.62 15.94 9.47
CA VAL A 152 15.66 15.53 8.06
C VAL A 152 15.30 16.71 7.17
N THR A 153 16.30 17.27 6.50
CA THR A 153 16.09 18.37 5.55
C THR A 153 15.87 17.85 4.13
N PRO A 154 15.29 18.67 3.21
CA PRO A 154 15.24 18.35 1.79
C PRO A 154 16.60 17.89 1.25
N PHE A 155 16.56 16.87 0.40
CA PHE A 155 17.77 16.24 -0.13
C PHE A 155 18.43 17.11 -1.22
N PRO A 156 19.77 17.05 -1.39
CA PRO A 156 20.47 17.83 -2.40
C PRO A 156 19.99 17.54 -3.82
N GLU A 157 19.82 18.60 -4.61
CA GLU A 157 19.38 18.55 -6.01
C GLU A 157 20.43 19.14 -6.96
N ASP A 158 20.39 18.73 -8.22
CA ASP A 158 21.15 19.32 -9.32
C ASP A 158 20.22 20.03 -10.30
N GLN A 159 20.59 21.25 -10.71
CA GLN A 159 19.82 22.01 -11.69
C GLN A 159 20.23 21.62 -13.11
N GLY A 160 19.24 21.42 -13.98
CA GLY A 160 19.45 21.27 -15.43
C GLY A 160 20.05 19.93 -15.89
N LEU A 161 20.31 18.98 -14.98
CA LEU A 161 20.78 17.65 -15.38
C LEU A 161 19.65 16.78 -15.93
N ARG A 162 19.90 16.16 -17.07
CA ARG A 162 18.99 15.15 -17.64
C ARG A 162 19.19 13.82 -16.90
N VAL A 163 18.16 13.38 -16.18
CA VAL A 163 18.15 12.08 -15.49
C VAL A 163 17.20 11.10 -16.15
N ARG A 164 17.48 9.79 -16.00
CA ARG A 164 16.56 8.73 -16.41
C ARG A 164 15.35 8.74 -15.47
N ARG A 165 14.14 8.69 -16.02
CA ARG A 165 12.89 8.55 -15.28
C ARG A 165 12.09 7.35 -15.79
N CYS A 166 11.29 6.73 -14.93
CA CYS A 166 10.34 5.71 -15.36
C CYS A 166 9.15 6.37 -16.10
N LYS A 167 8.37 5.58 -16.84
CA LYS A 167 7.15 6.10 -17.48
C LYS A 167 6.02 6.12 -16.47
N GLU A 168 5.23 7.19 -16.49
CA GLU A 168 3.99 7.26 -15.72
C GLU A 168 2.98 6.22 -16.20
N ARG A 169 2.30 5.57 -15.26
CA ARG A 169 1.30 4.53 -15.51
C ARG A 169 0.24 4.57 -14.44
N LYS A 170 -0.98 4.17 -14.80
CA LYS A 170 -2.09 3.95 -13.86
C LYS A 170 -2.46 2.48 -13.83
N LEU A 171 -2.71 1.96 -12.64
CA LEU A 171 -3.12 0.58 -12.40
C LEU A 171 -4.38 0.62 -11.53
N GLN A 172 -5.46 0.00 -11.99
CA GLN A 172 -6.64 -0.24 -11.18
C GLN A 172 -6.52 -1.60 -10.49
N ILE A 173 -6.86 -1.62 -9.20
CA ILE A 173 -6.81 -2.81 -8.36
C ILE A 173 -8.21 -3.03 -7.80
N GLN A 174 -8.81 -4.17 -8.12
CA GLN A 174 -10.09 -4.56 -7.57
C GLN A 174 -9.94 -5.03 -6.12
N LEU A 175 -10.90 -4.65 -5.28
CA LEU A 175 -10.97 -5.04 -3.88
C LEU A 175 -12.12 -6.00 -3.64
N PHE A 176 -11.81 -7.07 -2.92
CA PHE A 176 -12.76 -8.13 -2.59
C PHE A 176 -12.94 -8.24 -1.09
N CYS A 177 -13.99 -8.98 -0.71
CA CYS A 177 -14.33 -9.28 0.67
C CYS A 177 -14.60 -8.02 1.52
N THR A 178 -15.00 -8.27 2.76
CA THR A 178 -15.11 -7.24 3.81
C THR A 178 -13.75 -6.73 4.29
N CYS A 179 -12.68 -7.51 4.11
CA CYS A 179 -11.32 -7.09 4.45
C CYS A 179 -10.70 -6.11 3.43
N ARG A 180 -11.41 -5.80 2.34
CA ARG A 180 -11.00 -4.84 1.31
C ARG A 180 -9.64 -5.14 0.69
N MET A 181 -9.31 -6.42 0.56
CA MET A 181 -8.03 -6.86 -0.01
C MET A 181 -8.16 -7.26 -1.48
N PRO A 182 -7.11 -7.01 -2.29
CA PRO A 182 -7.05 -7.51 -3.64
C PRO A 182 -6.75 -9.01 -3.66
N TRP A 183 -7.07 -9.63 -4.78
CA TRP A 183 -6.75 -11.01 -5.09
C TRP A 183 -6.02 -11.07 -6.44
N ASP A 184 -4.90 -11.78 -6.52
CA ASP A 184 -4.13 -11.93 -7.75
C ASP A 184 -3.65 -13.36 -8.02
N GLU A 185 -2.97 -13.57 -9.15
CA GLU A 185 -2.47 -14.89 -9.58
C GLU A 185 -1.52 -15.55 -8.56
N MET A 186 -0.87 -14.79 -7.68
CA MET A 186 -0.05 -15.38 -6.61
C MET A 186 -0.90 -16.03 -5.52
N ASP A 187 -2.11 -15.51 -5.31
CA ASP A 187 -3.10 -16.02 -4.36
C ASP A 187 -3.82 -17.26 -4.88
N GLU A 188 -3.97 -17.41 -6.20
CA GLU A 188 -4.60 -18.61 -6.77
C GLU A 188 -3.87 -19.91 -6.41
N ARG A 189 -2.55 -19.82 -6.17
CA ARG A 189 -1.69 -20.98 -5.93
C ARG A 189 -1.84 -21.59 -4.54
N ARG A 190 -2.58 -20.94 -3.63
CA ARG A 190 -2.76 -21.43 -2.26
C ARG A 190 -4.24 -21.53 -1.91
N LYS A 191 -4.61 -22.60 -1.20
CA LYS A 191 -6.01 -22.88 -0.83
C LYS A 191 -6.59 -21.84 0.13
N ASP A 192 -5.79 -21.36 1.07
CA ASP A 192 -6.15 -20.38 2.10
C ASP A 192 -6.45 -18.98 1.53
N THR A 193 -5.98 -18.71 0.32
CA THR A 193 -6.16 -17.45 -0.39
C THR A 193 -7.17 -17.55 -1.54
N GLN A 194 -7.86 -18.68 -1.70
CA GLN A 194 -8.97 -18.79 -2.66
C GLN A 194 -10.12 -17.83 -2.30
N ILE A 195 -10.86 -17.40 -3.33
CA ILE A 195 -12.04 -16.57 -3.18
C ILE A 195 -13.26 -17.27 -3.80
N ILE A 196 -14.45 -16.96 -3.30
CA ILE A 196 -15.73 -17.43 -3.86
C ILE A 196 -16.79 -16.34 -3.80
N SER A 197 -17.70 -16.34 -4.77
CA SER A 197 -18.88 -15.47 -4.76
C SER A 197 -19.96 -15.99 -3.82
N CYS A 198 -20.56 -15.10 -3.04
CA CYS A 198 -21.79 -15.38 -2.30
C CYS A 198 -22.98 -15.49 -3.26
N ASP A 199 -23.74 -16.58 -3.21
CA ASP A 199 -24.90 -16.83 -4.11
C ASP A 199 -26.07 -15.85 -3.91
N THR A 200 -26.04 -15.04 -2.85
CA THR A 200 -27.11 -14.08 -2.53
C THR A 200 -26.78 -12.66 -2.94
N CYS A 201 -25.55 -12.19 -2.71
CA CYS A 201 -25.16 -10.81 -3.00
C CYS A 201 -24.18 -10.69 -4.18
N GLY A 202 -23.67 -11.81 -4.69
CA GLY A 202 -22.71 -11.84 -5.80
C GLY A 202 -21.31 -11.31 -5.47
N LYS A 203 -21.07 -10.82 -4.23
CA LYS A 203 -19.75 -10.33 -3.79
C LYS A 203 -18.82 -11.51 -3.53
N TRP A 204 -17.53 -11.29 -3.76
CA TRP A 204 -16.47 -12.28 -3.56
C TRP A 204 -15.84 -12.15 -2.17
N PHE A 205 -15.53 -13.28 -1.56
CA PHE A 205 -14.99 -13.38 -0.20
C PHE A 205 -13.77 -14.30 -0.16
N HIS A 206 -12.76 -13.94 0.62
CA HIS A 206 -11.61 -14.80 0.87
C HIS A 206 -12.00 -15.96 1.77
N CYS A 207 -11.51 -17.15 1.41
CA CYS A 207 -11.72 -18.39 2.16
C CYS A 207 -11.37 -18.21 3.64
N SER A 208 -10.18 -17.67 3.91
CA SER A 208 -9.69 -17.40 5.27
C SER A 208 -10.47 -16.33 6.04
N CYS A 209 -11.08 -15.36 5.36
CA CYS A 209 -11.84 -14.29 6.03
C CYS A 209 -13.21 -14.77 6.55
N GLU A 210 -13.87 -15.66 5.81
CA GLU A 210 -15.21 -16.16 6.15
C GLU A 210 -15.20 -17.62 6.64
N GLN A 211 -14.02 -18.23 6.81
CA GLN A 211 -13.84 -19.62 7.23
C GLN A 211 -14.63 -20.60 6.34
N ILE A 212 -14.49 -20.42 5.02
CA ILE A 212 -15.30 -21.13 4.02
C ILE A 212 -14.88 -22.61 3.98
N PRO A 213 -15.81 -23.56 4.18
CA PRO A 213 -15.47 -24.99 4.15
C PRO A 213 -14.97 -25.47 2.79
N ASP A 214 -13.96 -26.35 2.78
CA ASP A 214 -13.36 -26.93 1.57
C ASP A 214 -14.38 -27.59 0.62
N ILE A 215 -15.44 -28.19 1.17
CA ILE A 215 -16.49 -28.87 0.39
C ILE A 215 -17.17 -27.92 -0.60
N VAL A 216 -17.29 -26.62 -0.25
CA VAL A 216 -17.89 -25.60 -1.11
C VAL A 216 -17.09 -25.45 -2.41
N PHE A 217 -15.76 -25.50 -2.32
CA PHE A 217 -14.87 -25.41 -3.49
C PHE A 217 -14.82 -26.71 -4.31
N GLN A 218 -15.04 -27.87 -3.68
CA GLN A 218 -14.96 -29.17 -4.34
C GLN A 218 -16.26 -29.53 -5.07
N GLU A 219 -17.41 -29.26 -4.47
CA GLU A 219 -18.72 -29.70 -4.95
C GLU A 219 -19.51 -28.56 -5.62
N GLN A 220 -18.97 -27.34 -5.70
CA GLN A 220 -19.67 -26.14 -6.15
C GLN A 220 -21.01 -25.96 -5.42
N SER A 221 -20.99 -26.24 -4.11
CA SER A 221 -22.18 -26.19 -3.25
C SER A 221 -22.66 -24.75 -3.10
N PHE A 222 -23.98 -24.59 -2.87
CA PHE A 222 -24.55 -23.29 -2.51
C PHE A 222 -23.89 -22.73 -1.24
N TRP A 223 -23.42 -21.48 -1.31
CA TRP A 223 -22.78 -20.78 -0.21
C TRP A 223 -23.21 -19.32 -0.10
N GLN A 224 -23.37 -18.86 1.15
CA GLN A 224 -23.71 -17.49 1.48
C GLN A 224 -22.71 -16.92 2.49
N CYS A 225 -22.35 -15.65 2.31
CA CYS A 225 -21.51 -14.95 3.26
C CYS A 225 -22.22 -14.69 4.60
N SER A 226 -21.43 -14.49 5.66
CA SER A 226 -21.90 -14.23 7.02
C SER A 226 -22.96 -13.11 7.09
N VAL A 227 -22.77 -12.03 6.33
CA VAL A 227 -23.71 -10.91 6.26
C VAL A 227 -25.07 -11.35 5.72
N CYS A 228 -25.09 -12.06 4.59
CA CYS A 228 -26.35 -12.52 3.98
C CYS A 228 -27.06 -13.57 4.86
N SER A 229 -26.31 -14.50 5.44
CA SER A 229 -26.85 -15.51 6.35
C SER A 229 -27.44 -14.88 7.62
N SER A 230 -26.85 -13.78 8.13
CA SER A 230 -27.38 -13.07 9.29
C SER A 230 -28.71 -12.38 9.01
N CYS A 231 -28.87 -11.75 7.84
CA CYS A 231 -30.11 -11.07 7.41
C CYS A 231 -31.31 -12.02 7.28
N LEU A 232 -31.08 -13.28 6.90
CA LEU A 232 -32.14 -14.30 6.85
C LEU A 232 -32.65 -14.66 8.25
N LYS A 233 -31.74 -14.80 9.24
CA LYS A 233 -32.10 -15.13 10.62
C LYS A 233 -32.94 -14.03 11.29
N THR A 234 -32.68 -12.76 10.99
CA THR A 234 -33.46 -11.63 11.52
C THR A 234 -34.86 -11.54 10.91
N ARG A 235 -35.05 -11.93 9.64
CA ARG A 235 -36.37 -11.99 9.01
C ARG A 235 -37.25 -13.12 9.58
N ILE A 236 -36.67 -14.30 9.82
CA ILE A 236 -37.41 -15.43 10.43
C ILE A 236 -37.85 -15.09 11.86
N LYS A 237 -37.00 -14.43 12.67
CA LYS A 237 -37.38 -14.00 14.02
C LYS A 237 -38.49 -12.94 14.04
N LYS A 238 -38.60 -12.08 13.01
CA LYS A 238 -39.70 -11.09 12.90
C LYS A 238 -41.02 -11.70 12.42
N ASN A 239 -40.98 -12.83 11.71
CA ASN A 239 -42.18 -13.50 11.20
C ASN A 239 -42.82 -14.48 12.19
N ASN A 240 -42.16 -14.80 13.30
CA ASN A 240 -42.73 -15.58 14.40
C ASN A 240 -43.31 -14.65 15.49
N GLY A 241 -44.22 -13.74 15.09
CA GLY A 241 -45.08 -13.02 16.04
C GLY A 241 -46.03 -13.99 16.75
N PRO A 242 -46.47 -13.70 17.99
CA PRO A 242 -47.24 -14.64 18.79
C PRO A 242 -48.56 -14.95 18.08
N LEU A 243 -48.83 -16.25 17.88
CA LEU A 243 -50.16 -16.74 17.57
C LEU A 243 -51.02 -16.46 18.81
N ILE A 244 -51.90 -15.46 18.70
CA ILE A 244 -53.02 -15.23 19.62
C ILE A 244 -54.23 -15.95 19.02
#